data_AF-A0A977KBB3-F1
#
_entry.id   AF-A0A977KBB3-F1
#
_cell.length_a   1.000
_cell.length_b   1.000
_cell.length_c   1.000
_cell.angle_alpha   90.00
_cell.angle_beta   90.00
_cell.angle_gamma   90.00
#
_symmetry.space_group_name_H-M   'P 1'
#
loop_
_entity.id
_entity.type
_entity.pdbx_description
1 polymer ?
#
loop_
_entity_poly.entity_id
_entity_poly.type
_entity_poly.pdbx_seq_one_letter_code
_entity_poly.pdbx_strand_id
1 'polypeptide(L)'
;MKFDDYLKASEEQLELIEELQEIIKALEDSPADELTANRVIEILKRLGELREELKDIEKGEGEDFELLKRFYNMVGIHDERELLEELLKMILKGRIDVPQEIVLEQLKHNKEFEKTLRE
;
A
#
# COMPACT_ATOMS: atom_id res chain seq x y z
N MET A 1 19.39 -0.70 -8.31
CA MET A 1 19.14 -1.76 -7.31
C MET A 1 19.24 -3.11 -7.99
N LYS A 2 19.59 -4.18 -7.28
CA LYS A 2 19.55 -5.53 -7.86
C LYS A 2 18.10 -6.00 -7.89
N PHE A 3 17.78 -6.91 -8.79
CA PHE A 3 16.47 -7.58 -8.86
C PHE A 3 16.00 -8.06 -7.47
N ASP A 4 16.93 -8.60 -6.67
CA ASP A 4 16.68 -9.06 -5.30
C ASP A 4 16.12 -7.98 -4.37
N ASP A 5 16.53 -6.71 -4.54
CA ASP A 5 16.04 -5.61 -3.70
C ASP A 5 14.61 -5.23 -4.09
N TYR A 6 14.30 -5.28 -5.39
CA TYR A 6 12.95 -5.06 -5.91
C TYR A 6 11.99 -6.16 -5.44
N LEU A 7 12.42 -7.42 -5.56
CA LEU A 7 11.62 -8.56 -5.12
C LEU A 7 11.30 -8.46 -3.63
N LYS A 8 12.28 -8.12 -2.79
CA LYS A 8 12.06 -7.93 -1.35
C LYS A 8 11.10 -6.79 -1.04
N ALA A 9 11.26 -5.64 -1.69
CA ALA A 9 10.32 -4.53 -1.54
C ALA A 9 8.91 -4.94 -1.95
N SER A 10 8.79 -5.86 -2.93
CA SER A 10 7.52 -6.40 -3.39
C SER A 10 6.86 -7.36 -2.43
N GLU A 11 7.64 -8.28 -1.89
CA GLU A 11 7.19 -9.19 -0.85
C GLU A 11 6.73 -8.40 0.38
N GLU A 12 7.52 -7.42 0.84
CA GLU A 12 7.18 -6.58 1.99
C GLU A 12 5.89 -5.78 1.76
N GLN A 13 5.69 -5.22 0.55
CA GLN A 13 4.45 -4.50 0.25
C GLN A 13 3.22 -5.40 0.34
N LEU A 14 3.31 -6.64 -0.15
CA LEU A 14 2.20 -7.60 -0.09
C LEU A 14 1.88 -7.98 1.35
N GLU A 15 2.88 -8.24 2.18
CA GLU A 15 2.69 -8.55 3.61
C GLU A 15 1.96 -7.40 4.33
N LEU A 16 2.34 -6.16 4.05
CA LEU A 16 1.69 -4.97 4.63
C LEU A 16 0.26 -4.77 4.13
N ILE A 17 -0.03 -5.09 2.87
CA ILE A 17 -1.38 -5.06 2.28
C ILE A 17 -2.27 -6.12 2.96
N GLU A 18 -1.76 -7.33 3.14
CA GLU A 18 -2.48 -8.42 3.82
C GLU A 18 -2.78 -8.05 5.27
N GLU A 19 -1.79 -7.52 6.01
CA GLU A 19 -1.99 -7.05 7.38
C GLU A 19 -3.04 -5.93 7.45
N LEU A 20 -2.99 -4.96 6.54
CA LEU A 20 -3.99 -3.89 6.48
C LEU A 20 -5.40 -4.44 6.21
N GLN A 21 -5.52 -5.42 5.34
CA GLN A 21 -6.79 -6.09 5.05
C GLN A 21 -7.35 -6.82 6.28
N GLU A 22 -6.50 -7.51 7.05
CA GLU A 22 -6.92 -8.17 8.29
C GLU A 22 -7.40 -7.15 9.34
N ILE A 23 -6.70 -6.03 9.47
CA ILE A 23 -7.12 -4.93 10.35
C ILE A 23 -8.49 -4.41 9.91
N ILE A 24 -8.68 -4.09 8.63
CA ILE A 24 -9.96 -3.58 8.11
C ILE A 24 -11.11 -4.55 8.39
N LYS A 25 -10.90 -5.86 8.19
CA LYS A 25 -11.89 -6.89 8.54
C LYS A 25 -12.23 -6.86 10.03
N ALA A 26 -11.24 -6.76 10.91
CA ALA A 26 -11.47 -6.67 12.36
C ALA A 26 -12.27 -5.41 12.75
N LEU A 27 -12.09 -4.30 12.02
CA LEU A 27 -12.84 -3.05 12.23
C LEU A 27 -14.34 -3.16 11.92
N GLU A 28 -14.73 -4.11 11.08
CA GLU A 28 -16.14 -4.36 10.77
C GLU A 28 -16.90 -4.86 12.01
N ASP A 29 -16.24 -5.69 12.81
CA ASP A 29 -16.80 -6.29 14.02
C ASP A 29 -16.71 -5.34 15.22
N SER A 30 -15.56 -4.68 15.43
CA SER A 30 -15.32 -3.80 16.59
C SER A 30 -14.47 -2.60 16.23
N PRO A 31 -14.70 -1.42 16.83
CA PRO A 31 -13.74 -0.32 16.76
C PRO A 31 -12.37 -0.73 17.28
N ALA A 32 -11.32 -0.17 16.68
CA ALA A 32 -9.92 -0.35 17.05
C ALA A 32 -9.54 0.47 18.29
N ASP A 33 -8.49 0.00 18.96
CA ASP A 33 -7.78 0.75 19.98
C ASP A 33 -6.67 1.63 19.37
N GLU A 34 -6.03 2.42 20.24
CA GLU A 34 -4.93 3.32 19.86
C GLU A 34 -3.71 2.56 19.28
N LEU A 35 -3.45 1.34 19.76
CA LEU A 35 -2.35 0.52 19.25
C LEU A 35 -2.59 0.11 17.80
N THR A 36 -3.81 -0.31 17.48
CA THR A 36 -4.20 -0.66 16.11
C THR A 36 -4.15 0.58 15.19
N ALA A 37 -4.60 1.74 15.67
CA ALA A 37 -4.51 2.99 14.92
C ALA A 37 -3.05 3.37 14.61
N ASN A 38 -2.16 3.28 15.60
CA ASN A 38 -0.73 3.54 15.39
C ASN A 38 -0.11 2.56 14.39
N ARG A 39 -0.47 1.26 14.48
CA ARG A 39 0.02 0.25 13.54
C ARG A 39 -0.43 0.55 12.11
N VAL A 40 -1.67 0.97 11.90
CA VAL A 40 -2.15 1.40 10.58
C VAL A 40 -1.33 2.59 10.07
N ILE A 41 -1.04 3.58 10.91
CA ILE A 41 -0.21 4.73 10.50
C ILE A 41 1.20 4.28 10.07
N GLU A 42 1.80 3.33 10.78
CA GLU A 42 3.11 2.76 10.42
C GLU A 42 3.05 2.03 9.07
N ILE A 43 2.05 1.18 8.87
CA ILE A 43 1.82 0.47 7.60
C ILE A 43 1.70 1.48 6.45
N LEU A 44 0.85 2.50 6.60
CA LEU A 44 0.64 3.51 5.56
C LEU A 44 1.91 4.27 5.20
N LYS A 45 2.75 4.60 6.20
CA LYS A 45 4.05 5.24 5.95
C LYS A 45 4.98 4.32 5.19
N ARG A 46 5.12 3.06 5.62
CA ARG A 46 6.02 2.11 4.98
C ARG A 46 5.59 1.77 3.55
N LEU A 47 4.29 1.61 3.30
CA LEU A 47 3.74 1.46 1.95
C LEU A 47 4.10 2.67 1.05
N GLY A 48 4.07 3.88 1.61
CA GLY A 48 4.51 5.10 0.92
C GLY A 48 6.00 5.06 0.55
N GLU A 49 6.86 4.67 1.49
CA GLU A 49 8.31 4.53 1.26
C GLU A 49 8.60 3.44 0.20
N LEU A 50 7.96 2.28 0.31
CA LEU A 50 8.11 1.19 -0.64
C LEU A 50 7.72 1.61 -2.06
N ARG A 51 6.65 2.41 -2.23
CA ARG A 51 6.30 2.96 -3.55
C ARG A 51 7.43 3.81 -4.13
N GLU A 52 8.05 4.67 -3.33
CA GLU A 52 9.16 5.50 -3.81
C GLU A 52 10.39 4.65 -4.14
N GLU A 53 10.70 3.65 -3.32
CA GLU A 53 11.74 2.66 -3.62
C GLU A 53 11.45 1.96 -4.96
N LEU A 54 10.22 1.46 -5.17
CA LEU A 54 9.81 0.77 -6.40
C LEU A 54 9.82 1.68 -7.64
N LYS A 55 9.42 2.95 -7.52
CA LYS A 55 9.52 3.96 -8.60
C LYS A 55 10.96 4.15 -9.06
N ASP A 56 11.90 4.27 -8.12
CA ASP A 56 13.30 4.51 -8.46
C ASP A 56 13.96 3.31 -9.17
N ILE A 57 13.39 2.11 -8.98
CA ILE A 57 13.88 0.87 -9.58
C ILE A 57 13.33 0.63 -10.99
N GLU A 58 12.33 1.40 -11.43
CA GLU A 58 11.75 1.35 -12.78
C GLU A 58 12.77 1.67 -13.90
N LYS A 59 13.98 2.12 -13.54
CA LYS A 59 15.13 2.27 -14.46
C LYS A 59 15.91 0.97 -14.71
N GLY A 60 15.47 -0.16 -14.16
CA GLY A 60 16.03 -1.49 -14.41
C GLY A 60 15.59 -2.04 -15.78
N GLU A 61 16.54 -2.57 -16.56
CA GLU A 61 16.26 -3.25 -17.83
C GLU A 61 16.25 -4.78 -17.62
N GLY A 62 15.23 -5.48 -18.13
CA GLY A 62 15.17 -6.96 -18.10
C GLY A 62 13.74 -7.54 -18.07
N GLU A 63 13.60 -8.79 -18.54
CA GLU A 63 12.31 -9.51 -18.60
C GLU A 63 11.67 -9.69 -17.22
N ASP A 64 12.47 -9.95 -16.18
CA ASP A 64 11.97 -10.12 -14.82
C ASP A 64 11.41 -8.80 -14.23
N PHE A 65 11.99 -7.65 -14.60
CA PHE A 65 11.47 -6.34 -14.20
C PHE A 65 10.14 -6.03 -14.89
N GLU A 66 10.01 -6.37 -16.18
CA GLU A 66 8.74 -6.20 -16.89
C GLU A 66 7.62 -7.09 -16.31
N LEU A 67 7.94 -8.33 -15.94
CA LEU A 67 6.97 -9.24 -15.32
C LEU A 67 6.46 -8.71 -13.99
N LEU A 68 7.37 -8.22 -13.14
CA LEU A 68 7.03 -7.62 -11.86
C LEU A 68 6.26 -6.30 -12.02
N LYS A 69 6.64 -5.44 -12.96
CA LYS A 69 5.88 -4.22 -13.31
C LYS A 69 4.44 -4.56 -13.72
N ARG A 70 4.25 -5.63 -14.50
CA ARG A 70 2.91 -6.14 -14.86
C ARG A 70 2.15 -6.71 -13.68
N PHE A 71 2.81 -7.47 -12.81
CA PHE A 71 2.20 -8.00 -11.59
C PHE A 71 1.64 -6.86 -10.72
N TYR A 72 2.42 -5.82 -10.51
CA TYR A 72 1.98 -4.65 -9.75
C TYR A 72 0.84 -3.86 -10.36
N ASN A 73 0.87 -3.69 -11.68
CA ASN A 73 -0.24 -3.08 -12.41
C ASN A 73 -1.55 -3.86 -12.25
N MET A 74 -1.48 -5.18 -12.15
CA MET A 74 -2.68 -6.01 -12.11
C MET A 74 -3.23 -6.23 -10.71
N VAL A 75 -2.36 -6.44 -9.72
CA VAL A 75 -2.77 -6.96 -8.40
C VAL A 75 -2.41 -5.97 -7.30
N GLY A 76 -1.12 -5.67 -7.10
CA GLY A 76 -0.66 -4.91 -5.94
C GLY A 76 -1.27 -3.50 -5.81
N ILE A 77 -1.34 -2.72 -6.90
CA ILE A 77 -1.84 -1.33 -6.83
C ILE A 77 -3.35 -1.27 -6.65
N HIS A 78 -4.09 -2.13 -7.35
CA HIS A 78 -5.55 -2.12 -7.32
C HIS A 78 -6.06 -2.56 -5.96
N ASP A 79 -5.51 -3.64 -5.42
CA ASP A 79 -5.86 -4.15 -4.08
C ASP A 79 -5.55 -3.09 -3.02
N GLU A 80 -4.36 -2.48 -3.09
CA GLU A 80 -3.99 -1.42 -2.14
C GLU A 80 -4.95 -0.22 -2.21
N ARG A 81 -5.33 0.23 -3.41
CA ARG A 81 -6.26 1.36 -3.56
C ARG A 81 -7.61 1.03 -2.92
N GLU A 82 -8.14 -0.16 -3.16
CA GLU A 82 -9.40 -0.60 -2.58
C GLU A 82 -9.33 -0.61 -1.05
N LEU A 83 -8.25 -1.15 -0.47
CA LEU A 83 -8.04 -1.13 0.98
C LEU A 83 -7.93 0.29 1.55
N LEU A 84 -7.24 1.20 0.87
CA LEU A 84 -7.17 2.60 1.31
C LEU A 84 -8.55 3.28 1.30
N GLU A 85 -9.38 3.01 0.30
CA GLU A 85 -10.76 3.50 0.25
C GLU A 85 -11.64 2.89 1.35
N GLU A 86 -11.46 1.60 1.65
CA GLU A 86 -12.14 0.93 2.76
C GLU A 86 -11.71 1.47 4.12
N LEU A 87 -10.40 1.68 4.33
CA LEU A 87 -9.87 2.30 5.54
C LEU A 87 -10.45 3.70 5.75
N LEU A 88 -10.55 4.51 4.69
CA LEU A 88 -11.18 5.83 4.76
C LEU A 88 -12.64 5.74 5.21
N LYS A 89 -13.40 4.74 4.72
CA LYS A 89 -14.77 4.50 5.20
C LYS A 89 -14.79 4.12 6.68
N MET A 90 -13.83 3.33 7.16
CA MET A 90 -13.75 2.95 8.58
C MET A 90 -13.45 4.15 9.48
N ILE A 91 -12.55 5.05 9.05
CA ILE A 91 -12.28 6.31 9.75
C ILE A 91 -13.54 7.17 9.81
N LEU A 92 -14.24 7.35 8.68
CA LEU A 92 -15.48 8.15 8.62
C LEU A 92 -16.61 7.59 9.49
N LYS A 93 -16.62 6.26 9.72
CA LYS A 93 -17.54 5.59 10.63
C LYS A 93 -17.11 5.66 12.11
N GLY A 94 -15.95 6.26 12.41
CA GLY A 94 -15.38 6.32 13.75
C GLY A 94 -14.93 4.96 14.28
N ARG A 95 -14.59 4.02 13.38
CA ARG A 95 -14.12 2.67 13.76
C ARG A 95 -12.64 2.66 14.13
N ILE A 96 -11.86 3.64 13.65
CA ILE A 96 -10.44 3.76 13.92
C ILE A 96 -10.04 5.24 13.91
N ASP A 97 -9.15 5.62 14.83
CA ASP A 97 -8.66 6.99 14.97
C ASP A 97 -7.36 7.20 14.19
N VAL A 98 -7.47 7.24 12.87
CA VAL A 98 -6.35 7.56 11.96
C VAL A 98 -6.68 8.86 11.23
N PRO A 99 -5.74 9.84 11.17
CA PRO A 99 -5.95 11.07 10.42
C PRO A 99 -6.28 10.79 8.94
N GLN A 100 -7.39 11.34 8.45
CA GLN A 100 -7.86 11.12 7.08
C GLN A 100 -6.86 11.61 6.04
N GLU A 101 -6.14 12.68 6.36
CA GLU A 101 -5.13 13.30 5.51
C GLU A 101 -4.03 12.32 5.12
N ILE A 102 -3.63 11.42 6.03
CA ILE A 102 -2.61 10.40 5.77
C ILE A 102 -3.10 9.41 4.72
N VAL A 103 -4.35 8.96 4.83
CA VAL A 103 -4.95 8.01 3.87
C VAL A 103 -5.12 8.67 2.50
N LEU A 104 -5.57 9.93 2.47
CA LEU A 104 -5.72 10.70 1.23
C LEU A 104 -4.38 10.94 0.54
N GLU A 105 -3.32 11.19 1.30
CA GLU A 105 -1.96 11.29 0.76
C GLU A 105 -1.50 9.96 0.15
N GLN A 106 -1.74 8.84 0.82
CA GLN A 106 -1.39 7.52 0.26
C GLN A 106 -2.20 7.18 -0.99
N LEU A 107 -3.49 7.52 -1.06
CA LEU A 107 -4.29 7.36 -2.28
C LEU A 107 -3.72 8.17 -3.45
N LYS A 108 -3.24 9.38 -3.18
CA LYS A 108 -2.57 10.21 -4.19
C LYS A 108 -1.27 9.56 -4.65
N HIS A 109 -0.42 9.09 -3.72
CA HIS A 109 0.86 8.44 -4.05
C HIS A 109 0.66 7.14 -4.82
N ASN A 110 -0.34 6.32 -4.44
CA ASN A 110 -0.71 5.10 -5.14
C ASN A 110 -1.14 5.39 -6.59
N LYS A 111 -1.96 6.44 -6.81
CA LYS A 111 -2.34 6.90 -8.16
C LYS A 111 -1.16 7.42 -8.98
N GLU A 112 -0.20 8.09 -8.34
CA GLU A 112 1.03 8.54 -9.04
C GLU A 112 1.91 7.37 -9.42
N PHE A 113 2.06 6.38 -8.54
CA PHE A 113 2.79 5.14 -8.82
C PHE A 113 2.14 4.33 -9.95
N GLU A 114 0.81 4.20 -9.95
CA GLU A 114 0.06 3.53 -11.02
C GLU A 114 0.36 4.12 -12.41
N LYS A 115 0.58 5.44 -12.49
CA LYS A 115 0.93 6.08 -13.75
C LYS A 115 2.31 5.69 -14.23
N THR A 116 3.29 5.63 -13.33
CA THR A 116 4.66 5.26 -13.72
C THR A 116 4.67 3.84 -14.27
N LEU A 117 3.92 2.92 -13.66
CA LEU A 117 3.80 1.55 -14.16
C LEU A 117 3.18 1.40 -15.57
N ARG A 118 2.52 2.43 -16.11
CA ARG A 118 1.88 2.41 -17.44
C ARG A 118 2.72 3.06 -18.55
N GLU A 119 3.75 3.82 -18.17
CA GLU A 119 4.69 4.48 -19.08
C GLU A 119 5.81 3.54 -19.54
#